data_AF-A0A6M7WCF7-F1
#
_entry.id   AF-A0A6M7WCF7-F1
#
_cell.length_a   1.000
_cell.length_b   1.000
_cell.length_c   1.000
_cell.angle_alpha   90.00
_cell.angle_beta   90.00
_cell.angle_gamma   90.00
#
_symmetry.space_group_name_H-M   'P 1'
#
loop_
_entity.id
_entity.type
_entity.pdbx_description
1 polymer ?
#
loop_
_entity_poly.entity_id
_entity_poly.type
_entity_poly.pdbx_seq_one_letter_code
_entity_poly.pdbx_strand_id
1 'polypeptide(L)'
;MRSSSTIAAASVSRSSSSRMFSSRTAIQRARADRDCVRIEDQIAEGDMVTTRKSVTGILTGRLLGAGPTNAPIAIDVIDIVRVRDDRYAEHWGMNNLAGVVAAIRGATHEEVAS
;
A
#
# COMPACT_ATOMS: atom_id res chain seq x y z
N MET A 1 -41.06 -48.36 25.11
CA MET A 1 -39.66 -48.57 25.54
C MET A 1 -38.77 -47.96 24.46
N ARG A 2 -38.03 -46.88 24.79
CA ARG A 2 -37.04 -46.13 23.96
C ARG A 2 -37.67 -45.30 22.81
N SER A 3 -37.24 -44.11 22.41
CA SER A 3 -36.15 -43.20 22.82
C SER A 3 -36.41 -41.79 22.25
N SER A 4 -35.87 -40.81 22.96
CA SER A 4 -35.80 -39.36 22.70
C SER A 4 -35.02 -38.92 21.44
N SER A 5 -35.41 -37.71 20.99
CA SER A 5 -34.58 -36.59 20.47
C SER A 5 -34.08 -36.53 19.02
N THR A 6 -34.32 -35.36 18.40
CA THR A 6 -33.31 -34.37 17.92
C THR A 6 -33.65 -33.81 16.54
N ILE A 7 -33.89 -32.50 16.51
CA ILE A 7 -33.95 -31.66 15.31
C ILE A 7 -32.54 -31.53 14.75
N ALA A 8 -32.32 -31.96 13.50
CA ALA A 8 -31.11 -31.68 12.75
C ALA A 8 -31.40 -30.55 11.74
N ALA A 9 -30.96 -29.33 12.05
CA ALA A 9 -30.89 -28.26 11.07
C ALA A 9 -29.69 -28.52 10.16
N ALA A 10 -29.96 -28.70 8.87
CA ALA A 10 -28.96 -28.97 7.85
C ALA A 10 -27.97 -27.79 7.71
N SER A 11 -26.71 -28.16 7.54
CA SER A 11 -25.53 -27.30 7.39
C SER A 11 -25.65 -26.27 6.27
N VAL A 12 -25.37 -25.00 6.59
CA VAL A 12 -25.10 -23.96 5.59
C VAL A 12 -23.72 -24.22 4.98
N SER A 13 -23.70 -24.44 3.67
CA SER A 13 -22.49 -24.57 2.85
C SER A 13 -21.69 -23.27 2.87
N ARG A 14 -20.49 -23.29 3.45
CA ARG A 14 -19.47 -22.24 3.28
C ARG A 14 -18.77 -22.49 1.94
N SER A 15 -19.25 -21.84 0.88
CA SER A 15 -18.50 -21.70 -0.36
C SER A 15 -17.32 -20.76 -0.13
N SER A 16 -16.18 -21.34 0.26
CA SER A 16 -14.89 -20.68 0.29
C SER A 16 -14.31 -20.64 -1.12
N SER A 17 -14.18 -19.44 -1.67
CA SER A 17 -13.11 -19.06 -2.62
C SER A 17 -13.27 -17.58 -2.90
N SER A 18 -12.81 -16.77 -1.94
CA SER A 18 -12.58 -15.34 -2.08
C SER A 18 -11.71 -15.11 -3.32
N ARG A 19 -12.31 -14.50 -4.35
CA ARG A 19 -11.60 -14.05 -5.54
C ARG A 19 -10.76 -12.84 -5.15
N MET A 20 -9.45 -13.04 -5.22
CA MET A 20 -8.37 -12.08 -5.52
C MET A 20 -8.70 -10.60 -5.27
N PHE A 21 -8.14 -10.11 -4.16
CA PHE A 21 -7.92 -8.70 -3.84
C PHE A 21 -7.47 -7.90 -5.07
N SER A 22 -8.29 -6.94 -5.51
CA SER A 22 -7.90 -5.95 -6.52
C SER A 22 -8.01 -4.55 -5.93
N SER A 23 -7.12 -4.21 -5.00
CA SER A 23 -6.67 -2.83 -4.80
C SER A 23 -5.63 -2.50 -5.88
N ARG A 24 -6.09 -2.28 -7.11
CA ARG A 24 -5.26 -1.74 -8.21
C ARG A 24 -5.09 -0.22 -8.04
N THR A 25 -4.36 0.20 -7.03
CA THR A 25 -3.41 1.30 -7.20
C THR A 25 -2.04 0.65 -7.38
N ALA A 26 -1.83 0.08 -8.56
CA ALA A 26 -0.50 -0.29 -9.02
C ALA A 26 0.27 1.00 -9.31
N ILE A 27 0.58 1.76 -8.25
CA ILE A 27 1.76 2.61 -8.27
C ILE A 27 2.89 1.60 -8.44
N GLN A 28 3.43 1.58 -9.66
CA GLN A 28 4.70 0.92 -9.93
C GLN A 28 5.66 1.50 -8.89
N ARG A 29 5.95 0.72 -7.83
CA ARG A 29 6.88 1.16 -6.79
C ARG A 29 8.11 1.61 -7.55
N ALA A 30 8.54 2.85 -7.31
CA ALA A 30 9.85 3.27 -7.74
C ALA A 30 10.78 2.13 -7.33
N ARG A 31 11.42 1.48 -8.30
CA ARG A 31 12.54 0.61 -7.95
C ARG A 31 13.57 1.58 -7.43
N ALA A 32 13.74 1.55 -6.13
CA ALA A 32 14.75 2.35 -5.51
C ALA A 32 15.74 1.45 -4.77
N ASP A 33 17.02 1.77 -5.00
CA ASP A 33 18.10 1.11 -4.31
C ASP A 33 18.28 1.81 -2.96
N ARG A 34 18.45 1.01 -1.90
CA ARG A 34 18.53 1.47 -0.49
C ARG A 34 17.24 2.10 0.04
N ASP A 35 16.11 1.45 -0.21
CA ASP A 35 14.82 1.91 0.32
C ASP A 35 14.77 1.89 1.85
N CYS A 36 14.43 3.02 2.44
CA CYS A 36 14.19 3.16 3.87
C CYS A 36 12.74 3.63 4.10
N VAL A 37 12.04 2.96 5.01
CA VAL A 37 10.71 3.38 5.46
C VAL A 37 10.85 3.88 6.89
N ARG A 38 10.53 5.16 7.08
CA ARG A 38 10.46 5.76 8.41
C ARG A 38 8.99 5.95 8.77
N ILE A 39 8.57 5.34 9.87
CA ILE A 39 7.25 5.58 10.45
C ILE A 39 7.36 6.84 11.29
N GLU A 40 6.58 7.87 10.98
CA GLU A 40 6.48 9.06 11.82
C GLU A 40 5.48 8.85 12.95
N ASP A 41 4.28 8.44 12.58
CA ASP A 41 3.15 8.30 13.49
C ASP A 41 2.40 7.01 13.14
N GLN A 42 1.96 6.27 14.15
CA GLN A 42 1.11 5.11 13.98
C GLN A 42 0.10 5.05 15.10
N ILE A 43 -1.18 4.97 14.72
CA ILE A 43 -2.30 4.97 15.66
C ILE A 43 -3.22 3.81 15.30
N ALA A 44 -3.63 3.06 16.32
CA ALA A 44 -4.58 1.96 16.18
C ALA A 44 -5.87 2.31 16.92
N GLU A 45 -7.01 2.11 16.26
CA GLU A 45 -8.35 2.26 16.84
C GLU A 45 -9.27 1.17 16.29
N GLY A 46 -9.79 0.31 17.20
CA GLY A 46 -10.61 -0.83 16.81
C GLY A 46 -9.87 -1.80 15.89
N ASP A 47 -10.46 -2.10 14.74
CA ASP A 47 -9.89 -2.95 13.69
C ASP A 47 -9.09 -2.16 12.64
N MET A 48 -8.74 -0.90 12.91
CA MET A 48 -8.01 -0.03 11.97
C MET A 48 -6.67 0.43 12.53
N VAL A 49 -5.69 0.57 11.64
CA VAL A 49 -4.38 1.16 11.91
C VAL A 49 -4.12 2.23 10.87
N THR A 50 -3.81 3.44 11.31
CA THR A 50 -3.35 4.53 10.43
C THR A 50 -1.86 4.74 10.63
N THR A 51 -1.12 4.93 9.54
CA THR A 51 0.32 5.20 9.57
C THR A 51 0.66 6.42 8.73
N ARG A 52 1.35 7.39 9.31
CA ARG A 52 2.11 8.40 8.57
C ARG A 52 3.55 7.91 8.42
N LYS A 53 4.03 7.78 7.18
CA LYS A 53 5.38 7.30 6.88
C LYS A 53 6.01 8.07 5.73
N SER A 54 7.34 8.14 5.74
CA SER A 54 8.15 8.58 4.62
C SER A 54 8.95 7.41 4.05
N VAL A 55 8.94 7.26 2.73
CA VAL A 55 9.68 6.23 1.99
C VAL A 55 10.76 6.92 1.18
N THR A 56 12.03 6.66 1.49
CA THR A 56 13.17 7.26 0.78
C THR A 56 13.93 6.20 0.01
N GLY A 57 14.64 6.62 -1.05
CA GLY A 57 15.48 5.73 -1.85
C GLY A 57 16.08 6.43 -3.07
N ILE A 58 16.79 5.70 -3.92
CA ILE A 58 17.37 6.21 -5.19
C ILE A 58 16.52 5.77 -6.39
N LEU A 59 15.98 6.68 -7.20
CA LEU A 59 15.12 6.32 -8.34
C LEU A 59 15.91 5.67 -9.49
N THR A 60 16.06 4.35 -9.47
CA THR A 60 16.75 3.57 -10.51
C THR A 60 15.79 3.02 -11.58
N GLY A 61 14.49 3.09 -11.34
CA GLY A 61 13.43 2.72 -12.28
C GLY A 61 12.59 3.89 -12.78
N ARG A 62 11.60 3.60 -13.63
CA ARG A 62 10.60 4.60 -14.04
C ARG A 62 9.57 4.82 -12.93
N LEU A 63 9.18 6.06 -12.71
CA LEU A 63 8.08 6.42 -11.81
C LEU A 63 7.07 7.30 -12.55
N LEU A 64 5.83 6.83 -12.70
CA LEU A 64 4.73 7.52 -13.40
C LEU A 64 5.15 8.15 -14.74
N GLY A 65 5.89 7.38 -15.55
CA GLY A 65 6.35 7.79 -16.87
C GLY A 65 7.60 8.68 -16.89
N ALA A 66 8.07 9.18 -15.74
CA ALA A 66 9.40 9.76 -15.64
C ALA A 66 10.45 8.66 -15.74
N GLY A 67 11.53 8.93 -16.47
CA GLY A 67 12.68 8.04 -16.60
C GLY A 67 13.38 7.80 -15.26
N PRO A 68 14.26 6.77 -15.18
CA PRO A 68 15.17 6.67 -14.05
C PRO A 68 16.08 7.90 -14.02
N THR A 69 16.27 8.49 -12.84
CA THR A 69 17.11 9.68 -12.67
C THR A 69 18.36 9.38 -11.84
N ASN A 70 18.41 8.23 -11.16
CA ASN A 70 19.42 7.91 -10.14
C ASN A 70 19.52 8.98 -9.03
N ALA A 71 18.49 9.83 -8.88
CA ALA A 71 18.42 10.85 -7.86
C ALA A 71 17.77 10.30 -6.58
N PRO A 72 18.10 10.84 -5.40
CA PRO A 72 17.37 10.54 -4.18
C PRO A 72 15.93 11.05 -4.27
N ILE A 73 14.99 10.26 -3.77
CA ILE A 73 13.57 10.59 -3.65
C ILE A 73 13.08 10.36 -2.22
N ALA A 74 12.03 11.09 -1.85
CA ALA A 74 11.27 10.90 -0.61
C ALA A 74 9.78 10.98 -0.94
N ILE A 75 9.04 9.93 -0.60
CA ILE A 75 7.60 9.82 -0.81
C ILE A 75 6.93 9.79 0.55
N ASP A 76 6.09 10.79 0.82
CA ASP A 76 5.30 10.84 2.04
C ASP A 76 3.96 10.16 1.80
N VAL A 77 3.56 9.33 2.76
CA VAL A 77 2.40 8.45 2.68
C VAL A 77 1.62 8.54 3.99
N ILE A 78 0.29 8.63 3.87
CA ILE A 78 -0.63 8.29 4.95
C ILE A 78 -1.47 7.11 4.47
N ASP A 79 -1.45 6.01 5.23
CA ASP A 79 -2.31 4.87 4.98
C ASP A 79 -3.23 4.59 6.17
N ILE A 80 -4.38 3.99 5.86
CA ILE A 80 -5.30 3.39 6.82
C ILE A 80 -5.50 1.96 6.36
N VAL A 81 -5.23 1.01 7.23
CA VAL A 81 -5.44 -0.41 7.01
C VAL A 81 -6.52 -0.89 7.97
N ARG A 82 -7.53 -1.60 7.45
CA ARG A 82 -8.42 -2.40 8.29
C ARG A 82 -7.88 -3.82 8.40
N VAL A 83 -7.73 -4.34 9.61
CA VAL A 83 -7.24 -5.69 9.89
C VAL A 83 -8.37 -6.54 10.45
N ARG A 84 -8.67 -7.67 9.80
CA ARG A 84 -9.64 -8.66 10.28
C ARG A 84 -9.10 -10.06 10.09
N ASP A 85 -9.31 -10.93 11.08
CA ASP A 85 -8.78 -12.29 11.10
C ASP A 85 -7.27 -12.31 10.77
N ASP A 86 -6.50 -11.43 11.43
CA ASP A 86 -5.05 -11.23 11.24
C ASP A 86 -4.59 -10.93 9.81
N ARG A 87 -5.49 -10.37 8.98
CA ARG A 87 -5.21 -10.03 7.57
C ARG A 87 -5.66 -8.62 7.23
N TYR A 88 -5.01 -8.03 6.22
CA TYR A 88 -5.46 -6.76 5.62
C TYR A 88 -6.80 -7.00 4.89
N ALA A 89 -7.88 -6.46 5.45
CA ALA A 89 -9.22 -6.54 4.87
C ALA A 89 -9.47 -5.39 3.90
N GLU A 90 -9.08 -4.18 4.28
CA GLU A 90 -9.27 -2.95 3.50
C GLU A 90 -8.04 -2.05 3.63
N HIS A 91 -7.78 -1.23 2.62
CA HIS A 91 -6.66 -0.29 2.62
C HIS A 91 -7.04 0.98 1.86
N TRP A 92 -6.84 2.12 2.51
CA TRP A 92 -6.95 3.45 1.92
C TRP A 92 -5.64 4.18 2.15
N GLY A 93 -5.28 5.08 1.24
CA GLY A 93 -4.10 5.88 1.47
C GLY A 93 -3.97 7.01 0.48
N MET A 94 -3.16 7.98 0.88
CA MET A 94 -2.74 9.11 0.07
C MET A 94 -1.22 9.19 0.06
N ASN A 95 -0.67 9.80 -0.97
CA ASN A 95 0.76 10.05 -1.10
C ASN A 95 1.02 11.32 -1.90
N ASN A 96 2.27 11.81 -1.85
CA ASN A 96 2.72 13.00 -2.56
C ASN A 96 3.40 12.70 -3.93
N LEU A 97 3.16 11.54 -4.55
CA LEU A 97 3.90 11.08 -5.73
C LEU A 97 3.89 12.06 -6.91
N ALA A 98 2.79 12.77 -7.13
CA ALA A 98 2.71 13.76 -8.20
C ALA A 98 3.76 14.88 -8.02
N GLY A 99 3.96 15.34 -6.78
CA GLY A 99 4.99 16.32 -6.44
C GLY A 99 6.41 15.77 -6.64
N VAL A 100 6.65 14.52 -6.24
CA VAL A 100 7.93 13.84 -6.47
C VAL A 100 8.25 13.76 -7.97
N VAL A 101 7.26 13.39 -8.78
CA VAL A 101 7.42 13.31 -10.24
C VAL A 101 7.68 14.67 -10.88
N ALA A 102 7.01 15.72 -10.41
CA ALA A 102 7.27 17.08 -10.87
C ALA A 102 8.71 17.51 -10.55
N ALA A 103 9.19 17.24 -9.33
CA ALA A 103 10.53 17.59 -8.89
C ALA A 103 11.63 16.90 -9.73
N ILE A 104 11.51 15.59 -9.97
CA ILE A 104 12.51 14.86 -10.76
C ILE A 104 12.52 15.27 -12.24
N ARG A 105 11.37 15.67 -12.81
CA ARG A 105 11.32 16.20 -14.19
C ARG A 105 11.92 17.60 -14.29
N GLY A 106 11.76 18.43 -13.24
CA GLY A 106 12.41 19.74 -13.16
C GLY A 106 13.94 19.63 -13.09
N ALA A 107 14.45 18.72 -12.26
CA ALA A 107 15.89 18.49 -12.10
C ALA A 107 16.59 18.06 -13.40
N THR A 108 15.90 17.34 -14.30
CA THR A 108 16.48 16.92 -15.59
C THR A 108 16.69 18.06 -16.60
N HIS A 109 16.17 19.27 -16.36
CA HIS A 109 16.31 20.42 -17.27
C HIS A 109 17.41 21.42 -16.87
N GLU A 110 18.02 21.29 -15.69
CA GLU A 110 19.00 22.27 -15.19
C GLU A 110 20.47 21.89 -15.53
N GLU A 111 20.73 20.65 -15.97
CA GLU A 111 22.09 20.13 -16.16
C GLU A 111 22.64 20.24 -17.61
N VAL A 112 21.90 20.86 -18.55
CA VAL A 112 22.33 21.03 -19.96
C VAL A 112 22.72 22.49 -20.29
N ALA A 113 22.84 23.34 -19.27
CA ALA A 113 23.30 24.72 -19.44
C ALA A 113 24.62 24.94 -18.68
N SER A 114 25.69 24.29 -19.13
CA SER A 114 27.08 24.73 -18.89
C SER A 114 27.98 24.38 -20.06
#